data_AF-A0A9J6GME8-F1
#
_entry.id   AF-A0A9J6GME8-F1
#
_cell.length_a   1.000
_cell.length_b   1.000
_cell.length_c   1.000
_cell.angle_alpha   90.00
_cell.angle_beta   90.00
_cell.angle_gamma   90.00
#
_symmetry.space_group_name_H-M   'P 1'
#
loop_
_entity.id
_entity.type
_entity.pdbx_description
1 polymer ?
#
loop_
_entity_poly.entity_id
_entity_poly.type
_entity_poly.pdbx_seq_one_letter_code
_entity_poly.pdbx_strand_id
1 'polypeptide(L)'
;MDVKNLPYPVDTQCDAISYFVKQIAKEHDFTREEVELLRRIAEDLKALKTLPDVRLTLHGSSVNGFGLKTSKVDVVLSPVGKADAVKLFIETGDLLLQCPKYSNVQKNFLSKAPRMLFRDVGSNTSCEIISLNHCNSLNTSRHVDDYASLDPCRVQTLGVAFRFWAKIYGLDQQEKGTLQAHPFAVMAVFFLQQCKPVVLPVLHEVKVCDVSESYFKPKHLDGRWVCKNYRSVGKLWVELPRFYAVEFKLNKHVVCIRKSRPVLIAEKKWNKRYTAIEDPYSSKWNLARSIPSDRVYLFVKGCLRSSAVYFLLP
;
A
#
# COMPACT_ATOMS: atom_id res chain seq x y z
N MET A 1 -20.08 -1.23 23.43
CA MET A 1 -21.06 -0.98 22.34
C MET A 1 -20.79 -1.88 21.15
N ASP A 2 -21.78 -2.61 20.66
CA ASP A 2 -21.66 -3.39 19.42
C ASP A 2 -21.78 -2.45 18.21
N VAL A 3 -20.72 -2.38 17.40
CA VAL A 3 -20.66 -1.52 16.21
C VAL A 3 -21.77 -1.87 15.20
N LYS A 4 -22.28 -3.11 15.22
CA LYS A 4 -23.41 -3.52 14.37
C LYS A 4 -24.68 -2.70 14.61
N ASN A 5 -24.90 -2.29 15.86
CA ASN A 5 -26.14 -1.67 16.30
C ASN A 5 -26.06 -0.15 16.29
N LEU A 6 -24.91 0.42 15.94
CA LEU A 6 -24.76 1.87 15.82
C LEU A 6 -25.43 2.35 14.52
N PRO A 7 -26.21 3.45 14.58
CA PRO A 7 -26.82 4.03 13.40
C PRO A 7 -25.73 4.58 12.46
N TYR A 8 -26.06 4.69 11.17
CA TYR A 8 -25.20 5.41 10.25
C TYR A 8 -25.28 6.92 10.54
N PRO A 9 -24.15 7.64 10.41
CA PRO A 9 -24.12 9.10 10.50
C PRO A 9 -25.11 9.77 9.55
N VAL A 10 -25.68 10.87 10.01
CA VAL A 10 -26.47 11.78 9.17
C VAL A 10 -25.57 12.47 8.13
N ASP A 11 -26.16 13.01 7.06
CA ASP A 11 -25.39 13.59 5.96
C ASP A 11 -24.50 14.76 6.41
N THR A 12 -24.96 15.61 7.34
CA THR A 12 -24.16 16.70 7.91
C THR A 12 -22.91 16.21 8.64
N GLN A 13 -23.00 15.10 9.37
CA GLN A 13 -21.86 14.45 10.00
C GLN A 13 -20.93 13.84 8.94
N CYS A 14 -21.49 13.21 7.90
CA CYS A 14 -20.69 12.70 6.77
C CYS A 14 -19.94 13.82 6.03
N ASP A 15 -20.52 15.01 5.92
CA ASP A 15 -19.88 16.17 5.28
C ASP A 15 -18.75 16.73 6.14
N ALA A 16 -18.95 16.83 7.46
CA ALA A 16 -17.89 17.21 8.41
C ALA A 16 -16.73 16.21 8.38
N ILE A 17 -17.02 14.90 8.38
CA ILE A 17 -16.01 13.85 8.25
C ILE A 17 -15.33 13.94 6.87
N SER A 18 -16.08 14.19 5.80
CA SER A 18 -15.50 14.37 4.46
C SER A 18 -14.50 15.52 4.43
N TYR A 19 -14.83 16.65 5.07
CA TYR A 19 -13.92 17.78 5.19
C TYR A 19 -12.67 17.39 5.97
N PHE A 20 -12.84 16.80 7.15
CA PHE A 20 -11.73 16.37 8.01
C PHE A 20 -10.77 15.40 7.29
N VAL A 21 -11.29 14.34 6.67
CA VAL A 21 -10.47 13.33 5.99
C VAL A 21 -9.72 13.93 4.80
N LYS A 22 -10.34 14.85 4.06
CA LYS A 22 -9.67 15.57 2.97
C LYS A 22 -8.54 16.48 3.47
N GLN A 23 -8.71 17.12 4.62
CA GLN A 23 -7.64 17.93 5.23
C GLN A 23 -6.46 17.04 5.64
N ILE A 24 -6.72 15.93 6.32
CA ILE A 24 -5.69 14.95 6.71
C ILE A 24 -4.96 14.41 5.48
N ALA A 25 -5.69 14.05 4.42
CA ALA A 25 -5.07 13.63 3.18
C ALA A 25 -4.19 14.74 2.59
N LYS A 26 -4.68 15.98 2.48
CA LYS A 26 -3.89 17.11 1.96
C LYS A 26 -2.65 17.42 2.80
N GLU A 27 -2.74 17.29 4.11
CA GLU A 27 -1.65 17.57 5.05
C GLU A 27 -0.54 16.51 4.96
N HIS A 28 -0.90 15.24 4.79
CA HIS A 28 0.03 14.12 4.83
C HIS A 28 0.37 13.49 3.48
N ASP A 29 -0.39 13.76 2.43
CA ASP A 29 -0.06 13.35 1.06
C ASP A 29 1.19 14.08 0.56
N PHE A 30 1.86 13.51 -0.42
CA PHE A 30 3.03 14.17 -1.01
C PHE A 30 2.63 15.44 -1.75
N THR A 31 3.33 16.53 -1.46
CA THR A 31 3.34 17.70 -2.33
C THR A 31 4.05 17.37 -3.64
N ARG A 32 3.75 18.14 -4.70
CA ARG A 32 4.43 17.98 -5.99
C ARG A 32 5.95 18.13 -5.86
N GLU A 33 6.40 19.03 -4.99
CA GLU A 33 7.82 19.28 -4.71
C GLU A 33 8.49 18.09 -4.05
N GLU A 34 7.82 17.44 -3.09
CA GLU A 34 8.31 16.21 -2.46
C GLU A 34 8.40 15.10 -3.48
N VAL A 35 7.36 14.85 -4.29
CA VAL A 35 7.41 13.83 -5.35
C VAL A 35 8.59 14.08 -6.30
N GLU A 36 8.82 15.34 -6.69
CA GLU A 36 9.92 15.70 -7.57
C GLU A 36 11.29 15.58 -6.90
N LEU A 37 11.38 15.86 -5.60
CA LEU A 37 12.56 15.55 -4.80
C LEU A 37 12.83 14.04 -4.77
N LEU A 38 11.82 13.19 -4.51
CA LEU A 38 12.01 11.74 -4.51
C LEU A 38 12.45 11.22 -5.89
N ARG A 39 11.91 11.79 -6.97
CA ARG A 39 12.37 11.49 -8.33
C ARG A 39 13.81 11.89 -8.56
N ARG A 40 14.21 13.10 -8.15
CA ARG A 40 15.60 13.56 -8.24
C ARG A 40 16.55 12.65 -7.48
N ILE A 41 16.22 12.28 -6.23
CA ILE A 41 17.01 11.33 -5.45
C ILE A 41 17.13 9.98 -6.18
N ALA A 42 16.05 9.49 -6.80
CA ALA A 42 16.10 8.26 -7.58
C ALA A 42 16.97 8.37 -8.84
N GLU A 43 16.92 9.51 -9.55
CA GLU A 43 17.79 9.77 -10.71
C GLU A 43 19.26 9.93 -10.29
N ASP A 44 19.52 10.59 -9.17
CA ASP A 44 20.87 10.73 -8.60
C ASP A 44 21.45 9.37 -8.21
N LEU A 45 20.63 8.49 -7.64
CA LEU A 45 21.02 7.11 -7.34
C LEU A 45 21.31 6.31 -8.62
N LYS A 46 20.54 6.53 -9.70
CA LYS A 46 20.82 5.92 -11.02
C LYS A 46 22.10 6.47 -11.65
N ALA A 47 22.40 7.74 -11.41
CA ALA A 47 23.56 8.42 -11.93
C ALA A 47 24.86 8.05 -11.20
N LEU A 48 24.80 7.24 -10.13
CA LEU A 48 25.98 6.59 -9.54
C LEU A 48 26.59 5.65 -10.60
N LYS A 49 27.56 6.22 -11.33
CA LYS A 49 28.12 5.81 -12.64
C LYS A 49 28.76 4.41 -12.73
N THR A 50 28.71 3.58 -11.70
CA THR A 50 29.62 2.43 -11.59
C THR A 50 28.96 1.05 -11.64
N LEU A 51 27.66 0.94 -11.91
CA LEU A 51 26.99 -0.35 -12.10
C LEU A 51 26.24 -0.39 -13.45
N PRO A 52 26.94 -0.63 -14.58
CA PRO A 52 26.32 -0.71 -15.91
C PRO A 52 25.23 -1.78 -16.00
N ASP A 53 25.26 -2.76 -15.10
CA ASP A 53 24.32 -3.86 -15.04
C ASP A 53 23.22 -3.66 -13.97
N VAL A 54 22.85 -2.44 -13.60
CA VAL A 54 21.81 -2.19 -12.58
C VAL A 54 20.72 -1.24 -13.05
N ARG A 55 19.47 -1.64 -12.78
CA ARG A 55 18.25 -0.87 -12.92
C ARG A 55 17.69 -0.55 -11.54
N LEU A 56 17.66 0.73 -11.19
CA LEU A 56 16.97 1.23 -10.01
C LEU A 56 15.56 1.70 -10.39
N THR A 57 14.55 1.18 -9.69
CA THR A 57 13.15 1.55 -9.92
C THR A 57 12.49 1.98 -8.62
N LEU A 58 11.89 3.17 -8.60
CA LEU A 58 11.04 3.62 -7.49
C LEU A 58 9.87 2.66 -7.30
N HIS A 59 9.46 2.44 -6.05
CA HIS A 59 8.33 1.60 -5.73
C HIS A 59 7.63 2.03 -4.44
N GLY A 60 6.59 1.29 -4.07
CA GLY A 60 5.93 1.43 -2.79
C GLY A 60 5.21 2.77 -2.68
N SER A 61 5.37 3.41 -1.53
CA SER A 61 4.62 4.62 -1.20
C SER A 61 4.92 5.80 -2.11
N SER A 62 6.11 5.85 -2.70
CA SER A 62 6.54 6.91 -3.63
C SER A 62 5.90 6.81 -5.02
N VAL A 63 5.25 5.69 -5.35
CA VAL A 63 4.67 5.44 -6.68
C VAL A 63 3.18 5.20 -6.64
N ASN A 64 2.64 4.57 -5.58
CA ASN A 64 1.24 4.16 -5.58
C ASN A 64 0.21 5.28 -5.33
N GLY A 65 0.65 6.48 -4.92
CA GLY A 65 -0.24 7.59 -4.55
C GLY A 65 -0.80 7.51 -3.12
N PHE A 66 -0.42 6.49 -2.34
CA PHE A 66 -0.82 6.30 -0.93
C PHE A 66 0.33 6.74 -0.01
N GLY A 67 1.13 7.68 -0.50
CA GLY A 67 2.29 8.27 0.18
C GLY A 67 1.94 8.97 1.48
N LEU A 68 2.88 8.97 2.42
CA LEU A 68 2.87 9.94 3.53
C LEU A 68 4.16 10.76 3.41
N LYS A 69 4.14 12.06 3.70
CA LYS A 69 5.36 12.92 3.66
C LYS A 69 6.54 12.35 4.45
N THR A 70 6.26 11.66 5.54
CA THR A 70 7.29 11.00 6.38
C THR A 70 7.73 9.64 5.86
N SER A 71 7.27 9.22 4.68
CA SER A 71 7.61 7.90 4.14
C SER A 71 9.05 7.88 3.66
N LYS A 72 9.64 6.69 3.71
CA LYS A 72 10.94 6.46 3.10
C LYS A 72 10.80 6.42 1.57
N VAL A 73 11.87 6.77 0.88
CA VAL A 73 11.99 6.53 -0.57
C VAL A 73 12.33 5.07 -0.77
N ASP A 74 11.38 4.30 -1.28
CA ASP A 74 11.57 2.86 -1.49
C ASP A 74 12.07 2.63 -2.94
N VAL A 75 13.28 2.07 -3.08
CA VAL A 75 13.91 1.77 -4.38
C VAL A 75 14.16 0.27 -4.50
N VAL A 76 13.81 -0.31 -5.66
CA VAL A 76 14.19 -1.69 -6.00
C VAL A 76 15.41 -1.68 -6.88
N LEU A 77 16.41 -2.46 -6.49
CA LEU A 77 17.59 -2.76 -7.30
C LEU A 77 17.37 -4.04 -8.10
N SER A 78 17.50 -3.95 -9.42
CA SER A 78 17.39 -5.08 -10.35
C SER A 78 18.62 -5.15 -11.26
N PRO A 79 19.38 -6.26 -11.35
CA PRO A 79 20.42 -6.45 -12.34
C PRO A 79 19.83 -6.43 -13.75
N VAL A 80 20.66 -5.99 -14.68
CA VAL A 80 20.43 -6.09 -16.10
C VAL A 80 21.19 -7.34 -16.59
N GLY A 81 20.52 -8.21 -17.34
CA GLY A 81 21.13 -9.43 -17.88
C GLY A 81 21.38 -10.52 -16.83
N LYS A 82 22.59 -11.11 -16.84
CA LYS A 82 22.99 -12.25 -15.99
C LYS A 82 23.86 -11.85 -14.79
N ALA A 83 23.92 -10.57 -14.45
CA ALA A 83 24.77 -10.10 -13.37
C ALA A 83 24.32 -10.64 -12.00
N ASP A 84 25.29 -10.89 -11.11
CA ASP A 84 25.03 -11.42 -9.77
C ASP A 84 24.38 -10.35 -8.89
N ALA A 85 23.10 -10.57 -8.58
CA ALA A 85 22.27 -9.68 -7.77
C ALA A 85 22.86 -9.40 -6.38
N VAL A 86 23.51 -10.38 -5.75
CA VAL A 86 24.07 -10.27 -4.40
C VAL A 86 25.32 -9.40 -4.45
N LYS A 87 26.21 -9.68 -5.39
CA LYS A 87 27.43 -8.91 -5.61
C LYS A 87 27.12 -7.43 -5.89
N LEU A 88 26.19 -7.18 -6.81
CA LEU A 88 25.73 -5.82 -7.14
C LEU A 88 25.13 -5.09 -5.94
N PHE A 89 24.39 -5.79 -5.08
CA PHE A 89 23.80 -5.21 -3.88
C PHE A 89 24.87 -4.80 -2.85
N ILE A 90 25.92 -5.62 -2.68
CA ILE A 90 27.06 -5.30 -1.79
C ILE A 90 27.84 -4.10 -2.33
N GLU A 91 28.19 -4.12 -3.63
CA GLU A 91 28.92 -3.04 -4.30
C GLU A 91 28.15 -1.72 -4.21
N THR A 92 26.83 -1.74 -4.41
CA THR A 92 25.97 -0.56 -4.22
C THR A 92 26.08 -0.01 -2.81
N GLY A 93 26.10 -0.88 -1.79
CA GLY A 93 26.26 -0.47 -0.41
C GLY A 93 27.60 0.17 -0.10
N ASP A 94 28.69 -0.28 -0.73
CA ASP A 94 30.01 0.32 -0.59
C ASP A 94 30.07 1.70 -1.25
N LEU A 95 29.46 1.84 -2.42
CA LEU A 95 29.35 3.13 -3.12
C LEU A 95 28.57 4.17 -2.30
N LEU A 96 27.47 3.75 -1.65
CA LEU A 96 26.69 4.64 -0.77
C LEU A 96 27.52 5.16 0.41
N LEU A 97 28.43 4.35 0.95
CA LEU A 97 29.34 4.76 2.03
C LEU A 97 30.40 5.77 1.56
N GLN A 98 30.84 5.66 0.30
CA GLN A 98 31.86 6.54 -0.28
C GLN A 98 31.28 7.89 -0.74
N CYS A 99 29.96 7.97 -0.95
CA CYS A 99 29.30 9.18 -1.44
C CYS A 99 28.99 10.15 -0.29
N PRO A 100 29.54 11.38 -0.29
CA PRO A 100 29.30 12.36 0.79
C PRO A 100 27.85 12.89 0.80
N LYS A 101 27.10 12.66 -0.28
CA LYS A 101 25.67 13.00 -0.39
C LYS A 101 24.78 12.14 0.50
N TYR A 102 25.25 10.96 0.90
CA TYR A 102 24.49 10.02 1.72
C TYR A 102 25.14 9.81 3.08
N SER A 103 24.32 9.65 4.11
CA SER A 103 24.74 9.45 5.50
C SER A 103 23.95 8.30 6.12
N ASN A 104 24.40 7.82 7.30
CA ASN A 104 23.74 6.78 8.08
C ASN A 104 23.42 5.51 7.28
N VAL A 105 24.36 5.06 6.44
CA VAL A 105 24.20 3.86 5.62
C VAL A 105 24.23 2.62 6.51
N GLN A 106 23.14 1.85 6.52
CA GLN A 106 22.99 0.59 7.25
C GLN A 106 22.72 -0.54 6.25
N LYS A 107 23.56 -1.57 6.31
CA LYS A 107 23.49 -2.75 5.44
C LYS A 107 22.88 -3.93 6.19
N ASN A 108 21.62 -4.25 5.89
CA ASN A 108 20.90 -5.37 6.51
C ASN A 108 20.76 -6.51 5.49
N PHE A 109 21.82 -7.27 5.31
CA PHE A 109 21.84 -8.40 4.35
C PHE A 109 21.28 -9.70 4.93
N LEU A 110 21.24 -9.83 6.25
CA LEU A 110 20.77 -11.04 6.95
C LEU A 110 19.24 -11.10 7.07
N SER A 111 18.52 -10.02 6.75
CA SER A 111 17.05 -10.05 6.77
C SER A 111 16.51 -10.91 5.63
N LYS A 112 15.31 -11.49 5.84
CA LYS A 112 14.60 -12.31 4.85
C LYS A 112 14.48 -11.67 3.45
N ALA A 113 14.55 -10.35 3.41
CA ALA A 113 14.76 -9.54 2.22
C ALA A 113 15.95 -8.62 2.50
N PRO A 114 17.09 -8.76 1.80
CA PRO A 114 18.23 -7.85 1.96
C PRO A 114 17.82 -6.40 1.67
N ARG A 115 18.17 -5.50 2.59
CA ARG A 115 17.84 -4.07 2.49
C ARG A 115 19.02 -3.19 2.89
N MET A 116 19.08 -2.00 2.32
CA MET A 116 20.01 -0.95 2.69
C MET A 116 19.23 0.30 3.05
N LEU A 117 19.45 0.84 4.24
CA LEU A 117 18.87 2.09 4.70
C LEU A 117 19.95 3.17 4.65
N PHE A 118 19.60 4.36 4.19
CA PHE A 118 20.51 5.50 4.17
C PHE A 118 19.69 6.80 4.20
N ARG A 119 20.37 7.93 4.35
CA ARG A 119 19.74 9.25 4.37
C ARG A 119 20.44 10.18 3.39
N ASP A 120 19.67 10.82 2.53
CA ASP A 120 20.15 11.92 1.69
C ASP A 120 20.41 13.15 2.57
N VAL A 121 21.64 13.66 2.55
CA VAL A 121 22.09 14.75 3.43
C VAL A 121 21.43 16.07 3.04
N GLY A 122 21.25 16.32 1.74
CA GLY A 122 20.71 17.58 1.23
C GLY A 122 19.23 17.78 1.58
N SER A 123 18.44 16.70 1.55
CA SER A 123 17.00 16.76 1.86
C SER A 123 16.61 16.20 3.23
N ASN A 124 17.55 15.61 3.98
CA ASN A 124 17.30 14.88 5.21
C ASN A 124 16.29 13.71 5.02
N THR A 125 16.11 13.22 3.79
CA THR A 125 15.13 12.19 3.44
C THR A 125 15.72 10.81 3.66
N SER A 126 14.96 9.93 4.33
CA SER A 126 15.37 8.54 4.55
C SER A 126 15.01 7.69 3.33
N CYS A 127 15.97 6.90 2.86
CA CYS A 127 15.85 6.07 1.67
C CYS A 127 16.09 4.59 2.03
N GLU A 128 15.39 3.70 1.34
CA GLU A 128 15.53 2.26 1.47
C GLU A 128 15.71 1.63 0.09
N ILE A 129 16.80 0.89 -0.10
CA ILE A 129 17.02 0.05 -1.28
C ILE A 129 16.78 -1.41 -0.91
N ILE A 130 15.93 -2.11 -1.67
CA ILE A 130 15.67 -3.55 -1.54
C ILE A 130 16.12 -4.31 -2.78
N SER A 131 16.55 -5.57 -2.57
CA SER A 131 17.02 -6.44 -3.65
C SER A 131 15.88 -7.14 -4.42
N LEU A 132 16.19 -7.48 -5.68
CA LEU A 132 15.43 -8.13 -6.75
C LEU A 132 14.24 -9.05 -6.49
N ASN A 133 14.18 -9.75 -5.36
CA ASN A 133 13.15 -10.79 -5.13
C ASN A 133 11.75 -10.20 -4.90
N HIS A 134 11.56 -8.92 -5.22
CA HIS A 134 10.38 -8.11 -4.96
C HIS A 134 9.79 -7.46 -6.22
N CYS A 135 10.02 -7.98 -7.43
CA CYS A 135 9.31 -7.53 -8.65
C CYS A 135 7.77 -7.51 -8.48
N ASN A 136 7.24 -8.38 -7.61
CA ASN A 136 5.83 -8.42 -7.26
C ASN A 136 5.37 -7.18 -6.46
N SER A 137 6.23 -6.59 -5.61
CA SER A 137 5.91 -5.36 -4.88
C SER A 137 5.84 -4.16 -5.82
N LEU A 138 6.70 -4.11 -6.84
CA LEU A 138 6.64 -3.11 -7.92
C LEU A 138 5.31 -3.21 -8.68
N ASN A 139 4.96 -4.41 -9.13
CA ASN A 139 3.72 -4.63 -9.87
C ASN A 139 2.49 -4.35 -8.99
N THR A 140 2.51 -4.73 -7.71
CA THR A 140 1.45 -4.39 -6.75
C THR A 140 1.32 -2.88 -6.59
N SER A 141 2.43 -2.17 -6.45
CA SER A 141 2.45 -0.71 -6.34
C SER A 141 1.83 -0.03 -7.56
N ARG A 142 2.20 -0.47 -8.77
CA ARG A 142 1.63 0.03 -10.03
C ARG A 142 0.16 -0.31 -10.17
N HIS A 143 -0.25 -1.49 -9.73
CA HIS A 143 -1.65 -1.91 -9.80
C HIS A 143 -2.53 -1.08 -8.84
N VAL A 144 -2.02 -0.73 -7.67
CA VAL A 144 -2.68 0.19 -6.74
C VAL A 144 -2.75 1.61 -7.32
N ASP A 145 -1.69 2.07 -7.98
CA ASP A 145 -1.67 3.36 -8.70
C ASP A 145 -2.72 3.40 -9.82
N ASP A 146 -2.83 2.32 -10.59
CA ASP A 146 -3.87 2.17 -11.61
C ASP A 146 -5.28 2.30 -11.02
N TYR A 147 -5.53 1.73 -9.84
CA TYR A 147 -6.81 1.93 -9.15
C TYR A 147 -7.01 3.38 -8.68
N ALA A 148 -5.95 4.04 -8.22
CA ALA A 148 -6.02 5.45 -7.84
C ALA A 148 -6.40 6.32 -9.06
N SER A 149 -5.91 6.00 -10.25
CA SER A 149 -6.23 6.76 -11.47
C SER A 149 -7.71 6.68 -11.90
N LEU A 150 -8.46 5.64 -11.50
CA LEU A 150 -9.88 5.47 -11.87
C LEU A 150 -10.81 6.42 -11.11
N ASP A 151 -10.47 6.72 -9.86
CA ASP A 151 -11.21 7.67 -9.03
C ASP A 151 -10.23 8.41 -8.09
N PRO A 152 -9.45 9.37 -8.64
CA PRO A 152 -8.32 9.97 -7.94
C PRO A 152 -8.73 10.62 -6.63
N CYS A 153 -9.84 11.36 -6.64
CA CYS A 153 -10.27 12.11 -5.47
C CYS A 153 -10.62 11.20 -4.29
N ARG A 154 -11.41 10.13 -4.51
CA ARG A 154 -11.86 9.28 -3.39
C ARG A 154 -10.81 8.25 -3.01
N VAL A 155 -10.18 7.59 -3.98
CA VAL A 155 -9.25 6.48 -3.73
C VAL A 155 -7.98 6.99 -3.06
N GLN A 156 -7.39 8.07 -3.56
CA GLN A 156 -6.18 8.66 -2.97
C GLN A 156 -6.46 9.19 -1.56
N THR A 157 -7.55 9.94 -1.38
CA THR A 157 -7.92 10.50 -0.07
C THR A 157 -8.13 9.42 0.98
N LEU A 158 -8.91 8.37 0.66
CA LEU A 158 -9.14 7.25 1.58
C LEU A 158 -7.86 6.45 1.83
N GLY A 159 -7.04 6.30 0.79
CA GLY A 159 -5.78 5.62 0.84
C GLY A 159 -4.76 6.24 1.79
N VAL A 160 -4.50 7.53 1.61
CA VAL A 160 -3.62 8.32 2.46
C VAL A 160 -4.17 8.38 3.88
N ALA A 161 -5.46 8.65 4.05
CA ALA A 161 -6.08 8.71 5.38
C ALA A 161 -6.00 7.37 6.11
N PHE A 162 -6.25 6.24 5.43
CA PHE A 162 -6.20 4.91 6.04
C PHE A 162 -4.77 4.52 6.42
N ARG A 163 -3.79 4.91 5.59
CA ARG A 163 -2.38 4.71 5.93
C ARG A 163 -1.95 5.58 7.11
N PHE A 164 -2.37 6.84 7.15
CA PHE A 164 -2.08 7.73 8.26
C PHE A 164 -2.72 7.23 9.57
N TRP A 165 -3.96 6.75 9.51
CA TRP A 165 -4.62 6.05 10.60
C TRP A 165 -3.79 4.87 11.11
N ALA A 166 -3.29 4.01 10.19
CA ALA A 166 -2.44 2.88 10.57
C ALA A 166 -1.16 3.35 11.27
N LYS A 167 -0.57 4.45 10.82
CA LYS A 167 0.61 5.07 11.44
C LYS A 167 0.34 5.57 12.85
N ILE A 168 -0.79 6.23 13.10
CA ILE A 168 -1.18 6.70 14.44
C ILE A 168 -1.25 5.52 15.43
N TYR A 169 -1.86 4.41 15.02
CA TYR A 169 -1.96 3.21 15.85
C TYR A 169 -0.70 2.32 15.84
N GLY A 170 0.36 2.69 15.10
CA GLY A 170 1.59 1.92 14.98
C GLY A 170 1.42 0.58 14.24
N LEU A 171 0.40 0.46 13.40
CA LEU A 171 0.06 -0.77 12.67
C LEU A 171 0.87 -0.96 11.39
N ASP A 172 1.62 0.05 10.93
CA ASP A 172 2.46 0.04 9.72
C ASP A 172 3.96 -0.11 10.02
N GLN A 173 4.31 -0.70 11.17
CA GLN A 173 5.67 -0.84 11.70
C GLN A 173 6.12 -2.30 11.70
N GLN A 174 6.54 -2.81 10.53
CA GLN A 174 6.98 -4.20 10.38
C GLN A 174 8.09 -4.61 11.37
N GLU A 175 9.00 -3.69 11.69
CA GLU A 175 10.08 -3.87 12.68
C GLU A 175 9.55 -4.28 14.07
N LYS A 176 8.33 -3.82 14.42
CA LYS A 176 7.65 -4.12 15.68
C LYS A 176 6.66 -5.28 15.57
N GLY A 177 6.68 -6.02 14.46
CA GLY A 177 5.80 -7.17 14.22
C GLY A 177 4.38 -6.83 13.75
N THR A 178 4.12 -5.60 13.30
CA THR A 178 2.83 -5.22 12.67
C THR A 178 2.90 -5.33 11.14
N LEU A 179 1.94 -4.74 10.42
CA LEU A 179 1.91 -4.80 8.96
C LEU A 179 2.96 -3.88 8.34
N GLN A 180 3.31 -4.14 7.07
CA GLN A 180 4.00 -3.13 6.26
C GLN A 180 3.02 -2.01 5.89
N ALA A 181 3.49 -0.96 5.22
CA ALA A 181 2.64 0.15 4.78
C ALA A 181 1.70 -0.21 3.60
N HIS A 182 2.21 -0.91 2.57
CA HIS A 182 1.45 -1.19 1.35
C HIS A 182 0.22 -2.11 1.49
N PRO A 183 0.11 -3.05 2.45
CA PRO A 183 -1.10 -3.85 2.66
C PRO A 183 -2.34 -3.00 2.98
N PHE A 184 -2.17 -1.82 3.62
CA PHE A 184 -3.29 -0.91 3.89
C PHE A 184 -3.88 -0.34 2.59
N ALA A 185 -3.05 -0.07 1.58
CA ALA A 185 -3.54 0.36 0.28
C ALA A 185 -4.33 -0.76 -0.43
N VAL A 186 -3.85 -2.01 -0.36
CA VAL A 186 -4.57 -3.18 -0.87
C VAL A 186 -5.92 -3.37 -0.16
N MET A 187 -5.95 -3.16 1.16
CA MET A 187 -7.19 -3.20 1.94
C MET A 187 -8.15 -2.08 1.52
N ALA A 188 -7.68 -0.84 1.37
CA ALA A 188 -8.53 0.26 0.91
C ALA A 188 -9.15 -0.04 -0.48
N VAL A 189 -8.35 -0.52 -1.43
CA VAL A 189 -8.84 -0.94 -2.76
C VAL A 189 -9.88 -2.06 -2.65
N PHE A 190 -9.60 -3.09 -1.85
CA PHE A 190 -10.52 -4.20 -1.66
C PHE A 190 -11.86 -3.74 -1.08
N PHE A 191 -11.86 -2.88 -0.07
CA PHE A 191 -13.08 -2.30 0.48
C PHE A 191 -13.91 -1.58 -0.59
N LEU A 192 -13.26 -0.78 -1.43
CA LEU A 192 -13.92 -0.04 -2.52
C LEU A 192 -14.51 -0.96 -3.60
N GLN A 193 -13.91 -2.12 -3.83
CA GLN A 193 -14.45 -3.17 -4.71
C GLN A 193 -15.66 -3.89 -4.08
N GLN A 194 -15.73 -3.98 -2.76
CA GLN A 194 -16.82 -4.64 -2.03
C GLN A 194 -18.00 -3.71 -1.71
N CYS A 195 -17.85 -2.40 -1.96
CA CYS A 195 -18.93 -1.43 -1.83
C CYS A 195 -20.14 -1.80 -2.71
N LYS A 196 -21.34 -1.44 -2.25
CA LYS A 196 -22.58 -1.61 -3.01
C LYS A 196 -23.32 -0.27 -3.12
N PRO A 197 -23.37 0.37 -4.30
CA PRO A 197 -22.73 0.00 -5.57
C PRO A 197 -21.19 0.06 -5.52
N VAL A 198 -20.51 -0.69 -6.40
CA VAL A 198 -19.04 -0.78 -6.41
C VAL A 198 -18.39 0.57 -6.74
N VAL A 199 -17.33 0.93 -6.01
CA VAL A 199 -16.54 2.14 -6.28
C VAL A 199 -15.39 1.84 -7.23
N LEU A 200 -14.82 0.63 -7.18
CA LEU A 200 -13.76 0.19 -8.07
C LEU A 200 -14.12 -1.16 -8.72
N PRO A 201 -13.76 -1.39 -10.00
CA PRO A 201 -13.91 -2.69 -10.63
C PRO A 201 -12.83 -3.66 -10.14
N VAL A 202 -12.97 -4.94 -10.50
CA VAL A 202 -11.87 -5.90 -10.41
C VAL A 202 -11.19 -5.95 -11.78
N LEU A 203 -10.05 -5.27 -11.93
CA LEU A 203 -9.36 -5.12 -13.23
C LEU A 203 -8.93 -6.44 -13.87
N HIS A 204 -8.78 -7.49 -13.07
CA HIS A 204 -8.44 -8.84 -13.54
C HIS A 204 -9.62 -9.60 -14.16
N GLU A 205 -10.87 -9.15 -13.92
CA GLU A 205 -12.08 -9.82 -14.40
C GLU A 205 -12.80 -9.04 -15.52
N VAL A 206 -12.30 -7.84 -15.88
CA VAL A 206 -12.81 -7.08 -17.03
C VAL A 206 -12.47 -7.86 -18.30
N LYS A 207 -13.50 -8.35 -19.02
CA LYS A 207 -13.37 -9.29 -20.16
C LYS A 207 -12.28 -8.85 -21.15
N VAL A 208 -11.32 -9.75 -21.35
CA VAL A 208 -10.17 -9.61 -22.26
C VAL A 208 -10.59 -10.02 -23.67
N CYS A 209 -10.48 -9.09 -24.63
CA CYS A 209 -10.22 -9.46 -26.02
C CYS A 209 -8.70 -9.34 -26.20
N ASP A 210 -8.03 -10.49 -26.11
CA ASP A 210 -6.76 -10.77 -26.76
C ASP A 210 -5.51 -9.91 -26.45
N VAL A 211 -5.09 -9.78 -25.17
CA VAL A 211 -3.74 -9.23 -24.88
C VAL A 211 -3.05 -9.93 -23.71
N SER A 212 -1.76 -10.23 -23.92
CA SER A 212 -0.73 -10.79 -23.04
C SER A 212 -0.47 -10.03 -21.71
N GLU A 213 -1.29 -9.05 -21.31
CA GLU A 213 -1.12 -8.34 -20.03
C GLU A 213 -1.84 -9.08 -18.88
N SER A 214 -1.25 -9.09 -17.69
CA SER A 214 -1.78 -9.79 -16.50
C SER A 214 -3.11 -9.22 -15.96
N TYR A 215 -3.48 -8.00 -16.32
CA TYR A 215 -4.75 -7.34 -15.97
C TYR A 215 -5.00 -6.13 -16.89
N PHE A 216 -6.21 -5.61 -16.85
CA PHE A 216 -6.63 -4.51 -17.71
C PHE A 216 -6.23 -3.13 -17.15
N LYS A 217 -5.43 -2.35 -17.89
CA LYS A 217 -4.99 -1.02 -17.43
C LYS A 217 -6.08 0.05 -17.58
N PRO A 218 -6.10 1.08 -16.70
CA PRO A 218 -7.05 2.19 -16.74
C PRO A 218 -7.18 2.86 -18.11
N LYS A 219 -6.05 3.07 -18.81
CA LYS A 219 -6.00 3.62 -20.18
C LYS A 219 -6.77 2.82 -21.25
N HIS A 220 -7.17 1.59 -20.94
CA HIS A 220 -7.93 0.75 -21.87
C HIS A 220 -9.42 0.64 -21.48
N LEU A 221 -9.82 1.20 -20.32
CA LEU A 221 -11.17 1.14 -19.74
C LEU A 221 -12.17 2.09 -20.39
N ASP A 222 -11.74 2.89 -21.37
CA ASP A 222 -12.58 3.86 -22.07
C ASP A 222 -13.96 3.27 -22.45
N GLY A 223 -14.99 3.72 -21.72
CA GLY A 223 -16.39 3.32 -21.88
C GLY A 223 -16.80 1.95 -21.33
N ARG A 224 -15.86 1.08 -20.91
CA ARG A 224 -16.16 -0.29 -20.44
C ARG A 224 -16.62 -0.37 -18.99
N TRP A 225 -16.28 0.62 -18.18
CA TRP A 225 -16.72 0.70 -16.79
C TRP A 225 -16.96 2.16 -16.40
N VAL A 226 -18.05 2.39 -15.66
CA VAL A 226 -18.40 3.69 -15.11
C VAL A 226 -18.76 3.50 -13.65
N CYS A 227 -18.18 4.32 -12.78
CA CYS A 227 -18.53 4.34 -11.36
C CYS A 227 -19.96 4.85 -11.19
N LYS A 228 -20.88 3.99 -10.70
CA LYS A 228 -22.26 4.37 -10.36
C LYS A 228 -22.44 4.69 -8.87
N ASN A 229 -21.33 4.82 -8.14
CA ASN A 229 -21.32 5.14 -6.72
C ASN A 229 -21.07 6.64 -6.53
N TYR A 230 -21.99 7.31 -5.84
CA TYR A 230 -21.92 8.75 -5.54
C TYR A 230 -21.71 9.06 -4.05
N ARG A 231 -21.32 8.05 -3.24
CA ARG A 231 -21.03 8.27 -1.82
C ARG A 231 -19.84 9.23 -1.67
N SER A 232 -19.97 10.13 -0.71
CA SER A 232 -18.91 11.06 -0.32
C SER A 232 -17.75 10.32 0.36
N VAL A 233 -16.58 10.98 0.41
CA VAL A 233 -15.39 10.46 1.10
C VAL A 233 -15.69 10.12 2.56
N GLY A 234 -16.43 10.97 3.27
CA GLY A 234 -16.76 10.76 4.68
C GLY A 234 -17.63 9.52 4.89
N LYS A 235 -18.62 9.28 4.02
CA LYS A 235 -19.44 8.07 4.09
C LYS A 235 -18.61 6.80 3.85
N LEU A 236 -17.74 6.82 2.85
CA LEU A 236 -16.81 5.72 2.59
C LEU A 236 -15.81 5.53 3.74
N TRP A 237 -15.33 6.61 4.34
CA TRP A 237 -14.40 6.58 5.48
C TRP A 237 -15.04 5.98 6.72
N VAL A 238 -16.30 6.27 7.02
CA VAL A 238 -17.03 5.66 8.14
C VAL A 238 -17.27 4.17 7.90
N GLU A 239 -17.62 3.81 6.67
CA GLU A 239 -17.90 2.44 6.28
C GLU A 239 -16.64 1.56 6.27
N LEU A 240 -15.46 2.10 5.95
CA LEU A 240 -14.21 1.35 5.85
C LEU A 240 -13.78 0.64 7.17
N PRO A 241 -13.62 1.31 8.32
CA PRO A 241 -13.26 0.65 9.58
C PRO A 241 -14.40 -0.24 10.07
N ARG A 242 -15.67 0.15 9.85
CA ARG A 242 -16.85 -0.68 10.16
C ARG A 242 -16.83 -1.99 9.38
N PHE A 243 -16.55 -1.92 8.08
CA PHE A 243 -16.45 -3.07 7.19
C PHE A 243 -15.44 -4.07 7.72
N TYR A 244 -14.22 -3.63 8.02
CA TYR A 244 -13.18 -4.51 8.54
C TYR A 244 -13.35 -4.94 9.99
N ALA A 245 -14.06 -4.16 10.81
CA ALA A 245 -14.34 -4.51 12.21
C ALA A 245 -15.45 -5.57 12.33
N VAL A 246 -16.45 -5.54 11.44
CA VAL A 246 -17.74 -6.18 11.66
C VAL A 246 -18.25 -7.02 10.49
N GLU A 247 -18.19 -6.48 9.28
CA GLU A 247 -18.83 -7.09 8.10
C GLU A 247 -17.93 -8.14 7.46
N PHE A 248 -16.66 -7.78 7.23
CA PHE A 248 -15.66 -8.65 6.66
C PHE A 248 -14.98 -9.49 7.73
N LYS A 249 -15.14 -10.81 7.63
CA LYS A 249 -14.52 -11.77 8.56
C LYS A 249 -13.04 -11.98 8.19
N LEU A 250 -12.15 -11.13 8.70
CA LEU A 250 -10.70 -11.15 8.48
C LEU A 250 -10.04 -12.52 8.75
N ASN A 251 -10.60 -13.30 9.67
CA ASN A 251 -10.13 -14.64 10.03
C ASN A 251 -10.74 -15.80 9.22
N LYS A 252 -11.63 -15.49 8.27
CA LYS A 252 -12.26 -16.49 7.38
C LYS A 252 -11.96 -16.24 5.90
N HIS A 253 -11.93 -14.98 5.51
CA HIS A 253 -11.77 -14.57 4.11
C HIS A 253 -10.43 -13.88 3.86
N VAL A 254 -9.98 -13.96 2.62
CA VAL A 254 -8.77 -13.33 2.13
C VAL A 254 -9.13 -11.99 1.50
N VAL A 255 -8.42 -10.93 1.87
CA VAL A 255 -8.44 -9.65 1.15
C VAL A 255 -7.74 -9.89 -0.20
N CYS A 256 -8.54 -9.96 -1.28
CA CYS A 256 -8.08 -10.30 -2.62
C CYS A 256 -8.66 -9.32 -3.63
N ILE A 257 -7.81 -8.49 -4.24
CA ILE A 257 -8.23 -7.45 -5.19
C ILE A 257 -8.33 -7.93 -6.65
N ARG A 258 -8.11 -9.24 -6.86
CA ARG A 258 -8.11 -9.89 -8.19
C ARG A 258 -9.39 -10.66 -8.48
N LYS A 259 -10.22 -10.90 -7.48
CA LYS A 259 -11.46 -11.66 -7.62
C LYS A 259 -12.61 -10.91 -6.98
N SER A 260 -13.73 -10.80 -7.68
CA SER A 260 -14.95 -10.23 -7.11
C SER A 260 -15.57 -11.17 -6.08
N ARG A 261 -15.48 -12.49 -6.33
CA ARG A 261 -15.97 -13.51 -5.40
C ARG A 261 -15.18 -13.51 -4.08
N PRO A 262 -15.84 -13.74 -2.93
CA PRO A 262 -15.15 -14.03 -1.69
C PRO A 262 -14.20 -15.24 -1.84
N VAL A 263 -13.02 -15.14 -1.24
CA VAL A 263 -12.02 -16.21 -1.21
C VAL A 263 -11.79 -16.63 0.23
N LEU A 264 -11.93 -17.92 0.53
CA LEU A 264 -11.69 -18.45 1.87
C LEU A 264 -10.19 -18.64 2.14
N ILE A 265 -9.77 -18.43 3.39
CA ILE A 265 -8.39 -18.74 3.82
C ILE A 265 -8.09 -20.23 3.64
N ALA A 266 -9.09 -21.09 3.84
CA ALA A 266 -8.96 -22.53 3.66
C ALA A 266 -8.61 -22.92 2.22
N GLU A 267 -9.08 -22.18 1.20
CA GLU A 267 -8.73 -22.41 -0.21
C GLU A 267 -7.23 -22.17 -0.47
N LYS A 268 -6.58 -21.32 0.34
CA LYS A 268 -5.20 -20.88 0.13
C LYS A 268 -4.14 -21.78 0.77
N LYS A 269 -4.54 -22.74 1.62
CA LYS A 269 -3.61 -23.62 2.36
C LYS A 269 -2.53 -22.84 3.12
N TRP A 270 -2.87 -21.67 3.67
CA TRP A 270 -1.93 -20.83 4.44
C TRP A 270 -1.87 -21.28 5.91
N ASN A 271 -0.65 -21.34 6.47
CA ASN A 271 -0.40 -21.85 7.82
C ASN A 271 -0.93 -20.95 8.96
N LYS A 272 -1.31 -19.69 8.68
CA LYS A 272 -1.77 -18.72 9.68
C LYS A 272 -3.19 -18.22 9.36
N ARG A 273 -4.05 -18.14 10.38
CA ARG A 273 -5.51 -17.95 10.25
C ARG A 273 -6.04 -16.56 10.66
N TYR A 274 -5.19 -15.63 11.06
CA TYR A 274 -5.65 -14.36 11.65
C TYR A 274 -6.13 -13.33 10.61
N THR A 275 -5.20 -12.87 9.79
CA THR A 275 -5.46 -11.90 8.71
C THR A 275 -4.75 -12.39 7.47
N ALA A 276 -5.50 -12.43 6.38
CA ALA A 276 -5.05 -12.93 5.10
C ALA A 276 -5.21 -11.84 4.06
N ILE A 277 -4.09 -11.30 3.58
CA ILE A 277 -4.05 -10.30 2.52
C ILE A 277 -3.21 -10.88 1.40
N GLU A 278 -3.83 -11.10 0.24
CA GLU A 278 -3.16 -11.65 -0.93
C GLU A 278 -2.33 -10.57 -1.64
N ASP A 279 -1.09 -10.90 -1.97
CA ASP A 279 -0.33 -10.15 -2.98
C ASP A 279 -0.87 -10.50 -4.38
N PRO A 280 -1.35 -9.52 -5.16
CA PRO A 280 -1.93 -9.79 -6.48
C PRO A 280 -0.96 -10.46 -7.46
N TYR A 281 0.35 -10.20 -7.34
CA TYR A 281 1.39 -10.79 -8.21
C TYR A 281 2.09 -11.98 -7.57
N SER A 282 1.80 -12.27 -6.31
CA SER A 282 2.28 -13.46 -5.61
C SER A 282 1.16 -14.15 -4.84
N SER A 283 0.32 -14.90 -5.54
CA SER A 283 -0.87 -15.54 -4.96
C SER A 283 -0.62 -16.56 -3.83
N LYS A 284 0.65 -16.99 -3.65
CA LYS A 284 1.13 -17.84 -2.53
C LYS A 284 1.54 -17.02 -1.31
N TRP A 285 1.69 -15.70 -1.45
CA TRP A 285 2.24 -14.82 -0.46
C TRP A 285 1.14 -14.07 0.29
N ASN A 286 1.17 -14.19 1.63
CA ASN A 286 0.33 -13.41 2.52
C ASN A 286 1.09 -12.16 2.98
N LEU A 287 0.60 -10.98 2.61
CA LEU A 287 1.16 -9.70 3.03
C LEU A 287 1.05 -9.46 4.54
N ALA A 288 0.09 -10.13 5.20
CA ALA A 288 -0.10 -10.08 6.65
C ALA A 288 0.67 -11.15 7.43
N ARG A 289 1.61 -11.86 6.81
CA ARG A 289 2.41 -12.92 7.46
C ARG A 289 3.23 -12.45 8.68
N SER A 290 3.56 -11.15 8.73
CA SER A 290 4.34 -10.55 9.80
C SER A 290 3.58 -10.53 11.11
N ILE A 291 2.24 -10.52 11.08
CA ILE A 291 1.40 -10.63 12.27
C ILE A 291 1.69 -12.00 12.92
N PRO A 292 2.40 -12.02 14.06
CA PRO A 292 2.96 -13.25 14.59
C PRO A 292 1.99 -13.96 15.54
N SER A 293 1.02 -13.24 16.10
CA SER A 293 0.21 -13.70 17.22
C SER A 293 -1.23 -13.20 17.16
N ASP A 294 -2.10 -13.90 17.88
CA ASP A 294 -3.49 -13.50 18.10
C ASP A 294 -3.61 -12.13 18.78
N ARG A 295 -2.65 -11.77 19.65
CA ARG A 295 -2.62 -10.46 20.32
C ARG A 295 -2.55 -9.29 19.34
N VAL A 296 -1.67 -9.38 18.33
CA VAL A 296 -1.52 -8.33 17.31
C VAL A 296 -2.76 -8.27 16.42
N TYR A 297 -3.35 -9.43 16.09
CA TYR A 297 -4.62 -9.49 15.36
C TYR A 297 -5.78 -8.83 16.14
N LEU A 298 -5.93 -9.17 17.43
CA LEU A 298 -6.93 -8.57 18.30
C LEU A 298 -6.68 -7.07 18.48
N PHE A 299 -5.42 -6.63 18.52
CA PHE A 299 -5.08 -5.21 18.55
C PHE A 299 -5.52 -4.48 17.28
N VAL A 300 -5.20 -5.01 16.09
CA VAL A 300 -5.68 -4.45 14.81
C VAL A 300 -7.20 -4.37 14.78
N LYS A 301 -7.88 -5.45 15.19
CA LYS A 301 -9.35 -5.49 15.25
C LYS A 301 -9.92 -4.50 16.26
N GLY A 302 -9.25 -4.33 17.40
CA GLY A 302 -9.58 -3.35 18.43
C GLY A 302 -9.48 -1.92 17.91
N CYS A 303 -8.40 -1.60 17.18
CA CYS A 303 -8.22 -0.30 16.53
C CYS A 303 -9.35 -0.02 15.53
N LEU A 304 -9.63 -0.97 14.63
CA LEU A 304 -10.73 -0.85 13.65
C LEU A 304 -12.09 -0.64 14.32
N ARG A 305 -12.37 -1.41 15.38
CA ARG A 305 -13.62 -1.29 16.15
C ARG A 305 -13.72 0.07 16.84
N SER A 306 -12.64 0.51 17.50
CA SER A 306 -12.59 1.80 18.20
C SER A 306 -12.82 2.95 17.23
N SER A 307 -12.14 2.93 16.08
CA SER A 307 -12.32 3.95 15.04
C SER A 307 -13.72 3.90 14.42
N ALA A 308 -14.30 2.72 14.20
CA ALA A 308 -15.68 2.62 13.76
C ALA A 308 -16.65 3.26 14.77
N VAL A 309 -16.50 3.00 16.07
CA VAL A 309 -17.32 3.68 17.11
C VAL A 309 -17.11 5.19 17.07
N TYR A 310 -15.85 5.64 17.00
CA TYR A 310 -15.49 7.06 17.00
C TYR A 310 -16.12 7.85 15.86
N PHE A 311 -16.16 7.30 14.64
CA PHE A 311 -16.72 7.99 13.47
C PHE A 311 -18.23 7.76 13.27
N LEU A 312 -18.82 6.74 13.92
CA LEU A 312 -20.27 6.50 13.89
C LEU A 312 -21.03 7.37 14.90
N LEU A 313 -20.37 7.79 15.98
CA LEU A 313 -20.94 8.65 17.00
C LEU A 313 -20.51 10.12 16.74
N PRO A 314 -21.40 11.11 16.91
CA PRO A 314 -21.08 12.53 16.76
C PRO A 314 -20.04 13.04 17.76
#